data_AF-A0A1V6V5T4-F1
#
_entry.id   AF-A0A1V6V5T4-F1
#
_cell.length_a   1.000
_cell.length_b   1.000
_cell.length_c   1.000
_cell.angle_alpha   90.00
_cell.angle_beta   90.00
_cell.angle_gamma   90.00
#
_symmetry.space_group_name_H-M   'P 1'
#
loop_
_entity.id
_entity.type
_entity.pdbx_description
1 polymer ?
#
loop_
_entity_poly.entity_id
_entity_poly.type
_entity_poly.pdbx_seq_one_letter_code
_entity_poly.pdbx_strand_id
1 'polypeptide(L)'
;MRPQLSRNLILPLRHRTIPIRLAPTFCSSRFLSSTRKPPDSKTSSKVLRAAPTIPFFGAFFSSNHNPEKSTDTMSPPDQRSEDQWRAVLNPEQFRILREKGTERPGTGEYDSHYPSKGVYNCAGCDAPLYTADHKFKSGCGWPAYFDSIPGAVTRHVDSTFGMKRTEIVCTNCGGHLGHVFEGEGYQTPTDERHCVNSVSLRFTEDTSAVKNPQSKA
;
A
#
# COMPACT_ATOMS: atom_id res chain seq x y z
N MET A 1 -43.03 -25.01 50.41
CA MET A 1 -41.83 -24.19 50.68
C MET A 1 -42.02 -22.84 50.02
N ARG A 2 -41.86 -21.76 50.80
CA ARG A 2 -42.05 -20.36 50.40
C ARG A 2 -40.95 -19.88 49.42
N PRO A 3 -41.18 -18.74 48.72
CA PRO A 3 -40.58 -18.37 47.45
C PRO A 3 -39.37 -17.44 47.60
N GLN A 4 -38.63 -17.19 46.52
CA GLN A 4 -37.83 -15.97 46.37
C GLN A 4 -38.03 -15.37 44.97
N LEU A 5 -38.94 -14.40 44.94
CA LEU A 5 -38.95 -13.29 44.01
C LEU A 5 -37.75 -12.37 44.28
N SER A 6 -37.48 -11.46 43.33
CA SER A 6 -36.67 -10.24 43.44
C SER A 6 -35.17 -10.46 43.17
N ARG A 7 -34.46 -9.63 42.40
CA ARG A 7 -34.64 -8.21 42.09
C ARG A 7 -33.85 -7.88 40.82
N ASN A 8 -34.48 -7.17 39.89
CA ASN A 8 -33.79 -6.38 38.87
C ASN A 8 -32.93 -5.34 39.57
N LEU A 9 -31.62 -5.36 39.34
CA LEU A 9 -30.71 -4.30 39.77
C LEU A 9 -30.36 -3.44 38.55
N ILE A 10 -31.13 -2.38 38.38
CA ILE A 10 -30.86 -1.26 37.47
C ILE A 10 -29.68 -0.48 38.08
N LEU A 11 -28.50 -0.53 37.46
CA LEU A 11 -27.42 0.40 37.79
C LEU A 11 -27.66 1.74 37.07
N PRO A 12 -27.57 2.88 37.78
CA PRO A 12 -27.74 4.18 37.16
C PRO A 12 -26.51 4.61 36.36
N LEU A 13 -26.79 5.13 35.16
CA LEU A 13 -25.90 5.90 34.30
C LEU A 13 -25.24 7.04 35.07
N ARG A 14 -23.91 7.01 35.20
CA ARG A 14 -23.13 8.18 35.61
C ARG A 14 -22.57 8.87 34.37
N HIS A 15 -23.26 9.95 34.00
CA HIS A 15 -22.73 10.99 33.11
C HIS A 15 -21.42 11.54 33.69
N ARG A 16 -20.31 11.31 32.99
CA ARG A 16 -19.08 12.08 33.20
C ARG A 16 -19.00 13.14 32.10
N THR A 17 -19.27 14.36 32.53
CA THR A 17 -19.08 15.61 31.84
C THR A 17 -17.66 15.78 31.32
N ILE A 18 -17.58 16.16 30.05
CA ILE A 18 -16.39 16.57 29.29
C ILE A 18 -15.90 17.92 29.83
N PRO A 19 -14.61 18.07 30.23
CA PRO A 19 -14.00 19.38 30.31
C PRO A 19 -13.47 19.79 28.94
N ILE A 20 -14.20 20.73 28.31
CA ILE A 20 -13.73 21.57 27.22
C ILE A 20 -12.51 22.36 27.74
N ARG A 21 -11.33 22.16 27.16
CA ARG A 21 -10.20 23.08 27.36
C ARG A 21 -9.75 23.67 26.03
N LEU A 22 -9.96 24.98 26.00
CA LEU A 22 -9.55 26.01 25.07
C LEU A 22 -8.22 25.75 24.34
N ALA A 23 -8.27 25.93 23.02
CA ALA A 23 -7.12 26.26 22.19
C ALA A 23 -6.62 27.69 22.54
N PRO A 24 -5.31 27.90 22.68
CA PRO A 24 -4.74 29.22 22.59
C PRO A 24 -4.20 29.48 21.17
N THR A 25 -4.79 30.50 20.56
CA THR A 25 -4.10 31.61 19.88
C THR A 25 -3.04 31.30 18.81
N PHE A 26 -3.42 31.62 17.58
CA PHE A 26 -2.59 32.31 16.58
C PHE A 26 -1.35 32.99 17.18
N CYS A 27 -0.17 32.54 16.76
CA CYS A 27 1.01 33.40 16.69
C CYS A 27 1.47 33.43 15.24
N SER A 28 1.07 34.50 14.57
CA SER A 28 1.60 34.92 13.28
C SER A 28 3.00 35.47 13.51
N SER A 29 4.02 34.85 12.92
CA SER A 29 5.30 35.54 12.77
C SER A 29 6.14 34.98 11.62
N ARG A 30 6.20 35.82 10.59
CA ARG A 30 7.39 36.18 9.81
C ARG A 30 7.84 35.16 8.75
N PHE A 31 7.30 35.43 7.56
CA PHE A 31 8.08 35.55 6.33
C PHE A 31 9.53 35.99 6.61
N LEU A 32 10.47 35.15 6.20
CA LEU A 32 11.82 35.55 5.82
C LEU A 32 12.12 34.87 4.48
N SER A 33 11.76 35.57 3.41
CA SER A 33 12.24 35.32 2.06
C SER A 33 13.77 35.40 2.08
N SER A 34 14.45 34.27 1.92
CA SER A 34 15.88 34.25 1.58
C SER A 34 16.02 34.00 0.08
N THR A 35 15.92 35.09 -0.68
CA THR A 35 16.28 35.13 -2.09
C THR A 35 17.79 35.01 -2.22
N ARG A 36 18.30 33.83 -2.57
CA ARG A 36 19.67 33.70 -3.11
C ARG A 36 19.61 33.83 -4.63
N LYS A 37 20.01 35.01 -5.13
CA LYS A 37 20.47 35.19 -6.50
C LYS A 37 21.90 34.64 -6.63
N PRO A 38 22.21 33.84 -7.65
CA PRO A 38 23.54 33.81 -8.24
C PRO A 38 23.59 34.64 -9.55
N PRO A 39 24.80 35.10 -9.94
CA PRO A 39 25.01 36.19 -10.89
C PRO A 39 24.92 35.79 -12.38
N ASP A 40 24.51 36.77 -13.18
CA ASP A 40 24.72 36.82 -14.63
C ASP A 40 26.21 36.96 -14.97
N SER A 41 26.70 36.28 -16.02
CA SER A 41 27.37 36.93 -17.16
C SER A 41 27.97 35.95 -18.19
N LYS A 42 27.38 36.02 -19.39
CA LYS A 42 28.00 36.16 -20.72
C LYS A 42 29.39 35.54 -20.99
N THR A 43 29.45 34.64 -21.97
CA THR A 43 30.24 34.77 -23.23
C THR A 43 29.93 33.57 -24.15
N SER A 44 29.27 33.77 -25.30
CA SER A 44 29.87 33.88 -26.64
C SER A 44 31.07 32.93 -26.83
N SER A 45 31.02 31.92 -27.70
CA SER A 45 31.20 32.14 -29.14
C SER A 45 30.81 30.92 -29.98
N LYS A 46 30.23 31.20 -31.15
CA LYS A 46 30.04 30.27 -32.27
C LYS A 46 31.39 30.01 -32.95
N VAL A 47 31.66 28.76 -33.33
CA VAL A 47 32.63 28.42 -34.40
C VAL A 47 31.95 27.48 -35.39
N LEU A 48 31.96 27.87 -36.66
CA LEU A 48 31.41 27.14 -37.79
C LEU A 48 32.46 26.20 -38.41
N ARG A 49 31.95 25.06 -38.91
CA ARG A 49 32.31 24.29 -40.12
C ARG A 49 33.77 23.89 -40.37
N ALA A 50 33.98 22.59 -40.61
CA ALA A 50 34.29 22.06 -41.95
C ALA A 50 34.18 20.52 -41.98
N ALA A 51 33.62 19.97 -43.05
CA ALA A 51 33.64 18.55 -43.38
C ALA A 51 34.66 18.31 -44.51
N PRO A 52 35.38 17.18 -44.54
CA PRO A 52 36.00 16.68 -45.74
C PRO A 52 35.21 15.48 -46.32
N THR A 53 35.09 15.52 -47.64
CA THR A 53 34.45 14.58 -48.54
C THR A 53 35.34 13.36 -48.86
N ILE A 54 34.76 12.15 -48.72
CA ILE A 54 34.87 10.94 -49.63
C ILE A 54 36.21 10.14 -49.57
N PRO A 55 36.31 8.80 -49.85
CA PRO A 55 35.32 7.75 -50.20
C PRO A 55 35.36 6.44 -49.35
N PHE A 56 34.21 5.74 -49.38
CA PHE A 56 34.02 4.29 -49.57
C PHE A 56 35.21 3.33 -49.35
N PHE A 57 35.21 2.56 -48.25
CA PHE A 57 35.57 1.12 -48.19
C PHE A 57 35.21 0.56 -46.80
N GLY A 58 34.57 -0.62 -46.77
CA GLY A 58 34.57 -1.49 -45.59
C GLY A 58 33.33 -1.44 -44.71
N ALA A 59 32.38 -2.31 -45.03
CA ALA A 59 31.33 -2.71 -44.12
C ALA A 59 31.90 -3.26 -42.81
N PHE A 60 31.58 -2.62 -41.69
CA PHE A 60 31.38 -3.29 -40.41
C PHE A 60 30.24 -2.58 -39.71
N PHE A 61 29.07 -3.23 -39.66
CA PHE A 61 27.95 -2.81 -38.83
C PHE A 61 28.41 -2.83 -37.38
N SER A 62 28.84 -1.68 -36.87
CA SER A 62 29.03 -1.48 -35.44
C SER A 62 27.63 -1.34 -34.82
N SER A 63 26.99 -2.49 -34.57
CA SER A 63 25.83 -2.55 -33.69
C SER A 63 26.19 -1.88 -32.39
N ASN A 64 25.51 -0.78 -32.07
CA ASN A 64 25.38 -0.31 -30.70
C ASN A 64 24.66 -1.42 -29.93
N HIS A 65 25.42 -2.38 -29.39
CA HIS A 65 24.91 -3.31 -28.40
C HIS A 65 24.61 -2.51 -27.14
N ASN A 66 23.37 -2.10 -27.01
CA ASN A 66 22.77 -1.75 -25.74
C ASN A 66 22.90 -3.02 -24.87
N PRO A 67 23.60 -3.01 -23.73
CA PRO A 67 23.60 -4.18 -22.87
C PRO A 67 22.22 -4.23 -22.21
N GLU A 68 21.34 -5.06 -22.77
CA GLU A 68 20.18 -5.56 -22.04
C GLU A 68 20.70 -6.23 -20.77
N LYS A 69 20.55 -5.51 -19.67
CA LYS A 69 20.67 -6.04 -18.33
C LYS A 69 19.47 -6.95 -18.11
N SER A 70 19.54 -8.19 -18.62
CA SER A 70 18.60 -9.26 -18.30
C SER A 70 18.85 -9.70 -16.86
N THR A 71 18.38 -8.90 -15.90
CA THR A 71 18.04 -9.42 -14.58
C THR A 71 16.81 -10.29 -14.77
N ASP A 72 16.98 -11.59 -14.60
CA ASP A 72 15.91 -12.57 -14.48
C ASP A 72 15.11 -12.27 -13.20
N THR A 73 14.35 -11.18 -13.24
CA THR A 73 13.40 -10.77 -12.22
C THR A 73 12.05 -10.98 -12.88
N MET A 74 11.37 -12.04 -12.49
CA MET A 74 10.00 -12.31 -12.93
C MET A 74 9.18 -11.04 -12.70
N SER A 75 8.91 -10.32 -13.78
CA SER A 75 8.21 -9.06 -13.73
C SER A 75 6.73 -9.36 -13.51
N PRO A 76 6.02 -8.56 -12.70
CA PRO A 76 4.61 -8.81 -12.42
C PRO A 76 3.77 -8.76 -13.71
N PRO A 77 2.69 -9.54 -13.84
CA PRO A 77 1.84 -9.52 -15.04
C PRO A 77 1.37 -8.12 -15.48
N ASP A 78 1.05 -7.24 -14.53
CA ASP A 78 0.68 -5.85 -14.81
C ASP A 78 1.94 -4.97 -14.99
N GLN A 79 2.13 -4.51 -16.24
CA GLN A 79 3.30 -3.77 -16.72
C GLN A 79 3.07 -2.26 -16.82
N ARG A 80 2.09 -1.72 -16.09
CA ARG A 80 1.86 -0.27 -16.07
C ARG A 80 3.10 0.50 -15.60
N SER A 81 3.40 1.62 -16.27
CA SER A 81 4.50 2.51 -15.89
C SER A 81 4.19 3.27 -14.62
N GLU A 82 5.21 3.81 -13.95
CA GLU A 82 5.02 4.63 -12.74
C GLU A 82 4.12 5.84 -12.99
N ASP A 83 4.18 6.45 -14.17
CA ASP A 83 3.30 7.57 -14.54
C ASP A 83 1.84 7.14 -14.68
N GLN A 84 1.60 5.96 -15.25
CA GLN A 84 0.25 5.38 -15.30
C GLN A 84 -0.27 5.06 -13.89
N TRP A 85 0.60 4.56 -13.01
CA TRP A 85 0.25 4.33 -11.61
C TRP A 85 -0.07 5.63 -10.86
N ARG A 86 0.70 6.70 -11.07
CA ARG A 86 0.41 8.03 -10.50
C ARG A 86 -0.92 8.61 -10.97
N ALA A 87 -1.38 8.22 -12.16
CA ALA A 87 -2.67 8.69 -12.70
C ALA A 87 -3.88 7.93 -12.11
N VAL A 88 -3.73 6.65 -11.75
CA VAL A 88 -4.83 5.81 -11.25
C VAL A 88 -4.89 5.70 -9.73
N LEU A 89 -3.74 5.80 -9.05
CA LEU A 89 -3.65 5.71 -7.60
C LEU A 89 -3.75 7.10 -6.98
N ASN A 90 -4.36 7.16 -5.80
CA ASN A 90 -4.20 8.34 -4.97
C ASN A 90 -2.75 8.44 -4.42
N PRO A 91 -2.31 9.61 -3.94
CA PRO A 91 -0.92 9.80 -3.50
C PRO A 91 -0.47 8.83 -2.39
N GLU A 92 -1.36 8.50 -1.45
CA GLU A 92 -1.04 7.61 -0.34
C GLU A 92 -0.96 6.14 -0.78
N GLN A 93 -1.86 5.73 -1.67
CA GLN A 93 -1.80 4.42 -2.33
C GLN A 93 -0.52 4.28 -3.15
N PHE A 94 -0.13 5.32 -3.89
CA PHE A 94 1.12 5.30 -4.65
C PHE A 94 2.33 5.16 -3.72
N ARG A 95 2.40 5.97 -2.66
CA ARG A 95 3.47 5.92 -1.65
C ARG A 95 3.62 4.52 -1.03
N ILE A 96 2.51 3.87 -0.72
CA ILE A 96 2.54 2.55 -0.09
C ILE A 96 2.82 1.46 -1.12
N LEU A 97 2.00 1.36 -2.18
CA LEU A 97 2.08 0.27 -3.16
C LEU A 97 3.35 0.32 -4.03
N ARG A 98 3.84 1.50 -4.40
CA ARG A 98 4.96 1.66 -5.33
C ARG A 98 6.25 2.09 -4.64
N GLU A 99 6.16 2.99 -3.67
CA GLU A 99 7.33 3.49 -2.92
C GLU A 99 7.62 2.69 -1.64
N LYS A 100 6.93 1.54 -1.44
CA LYS A 100 7.08 0.63 -0.29
C LYS A 100 6.92 1.32 1.07
N GLY A 101 6.08 2.34 1.12
CA GLY A 101 5.73 3.02 2.35
C GLY A 101 4.89 2.16 3.29
N THR A 102 4.77 2.60 4.54
CA THR A 102 3.86 2.00 5.52
C THR A 102 2.90 3.06 6.04
N GLU A 103 1.62 2.73 6.20
CA GLU A 103 0.63 3.60 6.83
C GLU A 103 0.87 3.68 8.35
N ARG A 104 0.36 4.73 9.00
CA ARG A 104 0.50 4.87 10.46
C ARG A 104 -0.35 3.81 11.19
N PRO A 105 0.15 3.16 12.25
CA PRO A 105 -0.63 2.16 12.98
C PRO A 105 -1.94 2.74 13.52
N GLY A 106 -3.01 1.95 13.46
CA GLY A 106 -4.34 2.26 13.97
C GLY A 106 -5.11 3.28 13.13
N THR A 107 -4.62 3.64 11.94
CA THR A 107 -5.29 4.62 11.06
C THR A 107 -6.00 3.99 9.85
N GLY A 108 -5.67 2.74 9.53
CA GLY A 108 -6.24 2.04 8.39
C GLY A 108 -7.73 1.71 8.56
N GLU A 109 -8.50 1.92 7.50
CA GLU A 109 -9.94 1.60 7.43
C GLU A 109 -10.25 0.15 7.83
N TYR A 110 -9.38 -0.79 7.40
CA TYR A 110 -9.61 -2.22 7.55
C TYR A 110 -8.97 -2.83 8.80
N ASP A 111 -8.31 -2.04 9.65
CA ASP A 111 -7.74 -2.54 10.91
C ASP A 111 -8.84 -3.10 11.83
N SER A 112 -9.90 -2.30 12.03
CA SER A 112 -11.06 -2.67 12.86
C SER A 112 -12.26 -3.24 12.08
N HIS A 113 -12.09 -3.56 10.80
CA HIS A 113 -13.16 -4.04 9.92
C HIS A 113 -13.21 -5.57 9.87
N TYR A 114 -14.22 -6.20 10.45
CA TYR A 114 -14.37 -7.66 10.51
C TYR A 114 -15.70 -8.13 9.91
N PRO A 115 -15.82 -8.14 8.58
CA PRO A 115 -17.02 -8.61 7.89
C PRO A 115 -17.16 -10.13 8.02
N SER A 116 -18.38 -10.65 7.93
CA SER A 116 -18.61 -12.10 7.97
C SER A 116 -18.31 -12.80 6.63
N LYS A 117 -18.33 -12.06 5.52
CA LYS A 117 -18.05 -12.54 4.16
C LYS A 117 -17.49 -11.40 3.31
N GLY A 118 -16.79 -11.74 2.23
CA GLY A 118 -16.23 -10.79 1.28
C GLY A 118 -14.72 -10.99 1.05
N VAL A 119 -14.19 -10.20 0.13
CA VAL A 119 -12.81 -10.33 -0.35
C VAL A 119 -12.11 -8.97 -0.26
N TYR A 120 -10.88 -8.98 0.23
CA TYR A 120 -9.96 -7.86 0.16
C TYR A 120 -9.11 -7.99 -1.09
N ASN A 121 -9.28 -7.05 -2.00
CA ASN A 121 -8.61 -6.97 -3.28
C ASN A 121 -7.45 -5.97 -3.20
N CYS A 122 -6.48 -6.09 -4.10
CA CYS A 122 -5.41 -5.12 -4.25
C CYS A 122 -5.98 -3.77 -4.67
N ALA A 123 -5.65 -2.70 -3.94
CA ALA A 123 -6.10 -1.35 -4.28
C ALA A 123 -5.57 -0.83 -5.63
N GLY A 124 -4.51 -1.43 -6.18
CA GLY A 124 -3.94 -1.02 -7.48
C GLY A 124 -4.45 -1.77 -8.70
N CYS A 125 -4.57 -3.10 -8.62
CA CYS A 125 -4.95 -3.93 -9.77
C CYS A 125 -6.24 -4.73 -9.58
N ASP A 126 -6.94 -4.54 -8.45
CA ASP A 126 -8.19 -5.22 -8.09
C ASP A 126 -8.10 -6.75 -8.00
N ALA A 127 -6.89 -7.34 -8.06
CA ALA A 127 -6.69 -8.77 -7.86
C ALA A 127 -7.09 -9.18 -6.43
N PRO A 128 -7.79 -10.32 -6.26
CA PRO A 128 -8.21 -10.78 -4.94
C PRO A 128 -6.99 -11.26 -4.13
N LEU A 129 -6.82 -10.78 -2.90
CA LEU A 129 -5.66 -11.07 -2.05
C LEU A 129 -6.01 -11.92 -0.83
N TYR A 130 -7.07 -11.53 -0.11
CA TYR A 130 -7.46 -12.14 1.15
C TYR A 130 -8.98 -12.30 1.23
N THR A 131 -9.46 -13.35 1.89
CA THR A 131 -10.87 -13.49 2.24
C THR A 131 -11.13 -12.92 3.64
N ALA A 132 -12.40 -12.60 3.93
CA ALA A 132 -12.82 -12.21 5.27
C ALA A 132 -12.49 -13.27 6.33
N ASP A 133 -12.61 -14.54 5.98
CA ASP A 133 -12.34 -15.68 6.87
C ASP A 133 -10.89 -15.75 7.32
N HIS A 134 -9.96 -15.23 6.51
CA HIS A 134 -8.54 -15.24 6.85
C HIS A 134 -8.15 -14.13 7.83
N LYS A 135 -9.04 -13.16 8.08
CA LYS A 135 -8.76 -12.00 8.91
C LYS A 135 -8.87 -12.35 10.39
N PHE A 136 -7.93 -11.87 11.19
CA PHE A 136 -7.97 -12.07 12.65
C PHE A 136 -7.50 -10.82 13.41
N LYS A 137 -7.72 -10.82 14.73
CA LYS A 137 -7.33 -9.72 15.62
C LYS A 137 -5.94 -9.96 16.20
N SER A 138 -4.91 -9.42 15.55
CA SER A 138 -3.52 -9.49 16.00
C SER A 138 -3.16 -8.46 17.08
N GLY A 139 -3.81 -7.28 17.05
CA GLY A 139 -3.45 -6.12 17.87
C GLY A 139 -2.22 -5.34 17.36
N CYS A 140 -1.73 -5.61 16.14
CA CYS A 140 -0.53 -4.94 15.63
C CYS A 140 -0.77 -3.50 15.13
N GLY A 141 -2.03 -3.06 15.00
CA GLY A 141 -2.39 -1.72 14.49
C GLY A 141 -2.53 -1.66 12.96
N TRP A 142 -2.59 -2.81 12.30
CA TRP A 142 -2.82 -2.96 10.87
C TRP A 142 -3.70 -4.19 10.64
N PRO A 143 -4.47 -4.26 9.53
CA PRO A 143 -5.22 -5.46 9.21
C PRO A 143 -4.29 -6.68 9.10
N ALA A 144 -4.62 -7.70 9.87
CA ALA A 144 -3.88 -8.96 9.93
C ALA A 144 -4.68 -10.12 9.34
N TYR A 145 -3.98 -10.94 8.54
CA TYR A 145 -4.53 -12.17 7.94
C TYR A 145 -3.58 -13.33 8.21
N PHE A 146 -4.13 -14.53 8.41
CA PHE A 146 -3.29 -15.72 8.65
C PHE A 146 -2.92 -16.48 7.38
N ASP A 147 -3.67 -16.28 6.29
CA ASP A 147 -3.39 -16.89 5.00
C ASP A 147 -3.87 -15.97 3.88
N SER A 148 -3.31 -16.13 2.68
CA SER A 148 -3.71 -15.42 1.46
C SER A 148 -4.44 -16.35 0.50
N ILE A 149 -5.13 -15.78 -0.49
CA ILE A 149 -5.64 -16.58 -1.61
C ILE A 149 -4.44 -17.23 -2.32
N PRO A 150 -4.47 -18.54 -2.63
CA PRO A 150 -3.34 -19.23 -3.24
C PRO A 150 -2.85 -18.52 -4.51
N GLY A 151 -1.56 -18.17 -4.52
CA GLY A 151 -0.92 -17.48 -5.65
C GLY A 151 -1.19 -15.98 -5.77
N ALA A 152 -1.91 -15.37 -4.84
CA ALA A 152 -2.21 -13.94 -4.88
C ALA A 152 -1.08 -13.04 -4.34
N VAL A 153 -0.24 -13.60 -3.46
CA VAL A 153 0.82 -12.87 -2.75
C VAL A 153 2.17 -13.52 -3.00
N THR A 154 3.15 -12.70 -3.39
CA THR A 154 4.56 -13.09 -3.54
C THR A 154 5.34 -12.62 -2.31
N ARG A 155 6.22 -13.50 -1.79
CA ARG A 155 7.06 -13.25 -0.62
C ARG A 155 8.47 -12.88 -1.05
N HIS A 156 9.03 -11.80 -0.51
CA HIS A 156 10.42 -11.40 -0.68
C HIS A 156 11.11 -11.36 0.66
N VAL A 157 12.09 -12.24 0.87
CA VAL A 157 12.82 -12.33 2.13
C VAL A 157 13.94 -11.28 2.15
N ASP A 158 13.88 -10.37 3.11
CA ASP A 158 14.96 -9.45 3.48
C ASP A 158 15.60 -9.94 4.78
N SER A 159 16.86 -10.36 4.70
CA SER A 159 17.66 -10.80 5.85
C SER A 159 18.76 -9.79 6.22
N THR A 160 18.65 -8.56 5.74
CA THR A 160 19.65 -7.51 6.00
C THR A 160 19.61 -7.09 7.47
N PHE A 161 20.75 -6.69 8.03
CA PHE A 161 20.90 -6.24 9.42
C PHE A 161 20.49 -7.27 10.50
N GLY A 162 20.54 -8.57 10.18
CA GLY A 162 20.29 -9.64 11.15
C GLY A 162 18.83 -9.81 11.54
N MET A 163 17.90 -9.13 10.86
CA MET A 163 16.45 -9.30 11.03
C MET A 163 15.90 -9.98 9.79
N LYS A 164 15.16 -11.08 9.96
CA LYS A 164 14.42 -11.72 8.87
C LYS A 164 13.04 -11.05 8.77
N ARG A 165 12.86 -10.21 7.75
CA ARG A 165 11.55 -9.63 7.40
C ARG A 165 11.15 -10.18 6.04
N THR A 166 9.96 -10.74 5.94
CA THR A 166 9.44 -11.21 4.66
C THR A 166 8.45 -10.18 4.16
N GLU A 167 8.85 -9.36 3.18
CA GLU A 167 7.95 -8.46 2.46
C GLU A 167 6.94 -9.29 1.68
N ILE A 168 5.69 -8.84 1.67
CA ILE A 168 4.62 -9.39 0.85
C ILE A 168 4.18 -8.36 -0.18
N VAL A 169 4.12 -8.79 -1.44
CA VAL A 169 3.69 -7.98 -2.58
C VAL A 169 2.56 -8.68 -3.33
N CYS A 170 1.72 -7.92 -4.01
CA CYS A 170 0.72 -8.47 -4.91
C CYS A 170 1.40 -9.17 -6.09
N THR A 171 1.11 -10.44 -6.33
CA THR A 171 1.71 -11.20 -7.43
C THR A 171 1.36 -10.60 -8.80
N ASN A 172 0.17 -10.01 -8.94
CA ASN A 172 -0.32 -9.50 -10.22
C ASN A 172 0.33 -8.16 -10.64
N CYS A 173 0.55 -7.22 -9.71
CA CYS A 173 1.09 -5.89 -10.04
C CYS A 173 2.41 -5.52 -9.35
N GLY A 174 2.92 -6.39 -8.48
CA GLY A 174 4.12 -6.12 -7.67
C GLY A 174 3.93 -5.04 -6.60
N GLY A 175 2.70 -4.61 -6.34
CA GLY A 175 2.41 -3.58 -5.34
C GLY A 175 2.71 -4.06 -3.92
N HIS A 176 3.42 -3.24 -3.14
CA HIS A 176 3.74 -3.51 -1.74
C HIS A 176 2.49 -3.59 -0.86
N LEU A 177 2.34 -4.70 -0.15
CA LEU A 177 1.21 -4.93 0.75
C LEU A 177 1.63 -4.72 2.21
N GLY A 178 2.79 -5.24 2.59
CA GLY A 178 3.28 -5.19 3.97
C GLY A 178 4.30 -6.27 4.24
N HIS A 179 4.20 -6.94 5.40
CA HIS A 179 5.12 -8.00 5.79
C HIS A 179 4.38 -9.21 6.39
N VAL A 180 4.97 -10.39 6.25
CA VAL A 180 4.53 -11.60 6.96
C VAL A 180 5.53 -11.96 8.06
N PHE A 181 4.98 -12.32 9.21
CA PHE A 181 5.69 -12.81 10.38
C PHE A 181 5.21 -14.23 10.69
N GLU A 182 6.10 -15.09 11.13
CA GLU A 182 5.82 -16.52 11.36
C GLU A 182 6.28 -16.88 12.79
N GLY A 183 5.57 -17.78 13.47
CA GLY A 183 6.01 -18.31 14.76
C GLY A 183 5.74 -17.40 15.96
N GLU A 184 4.71 -16.57 15.90
CA GLU A 184 4.33 -15.65 16.99
C GLU A 184 3.39 -16.30 18.02
N GLY A 185 2.87 -17.50 17.74
CA GLY A 185 2.00 -18.25 18.64
C GLY A 185 0.54 -17.82 18.57
N TYR A 186 0.08 -17.32 17.42
CA TYR A 186 -1.33 -17.02 17.21
C TYR A 186 -2.13 -18.32 17.04
N GLN A 187 -3.36 -18.35 17.58
CA GLN A 187 -4.29 -19.48 17.44
C GLN A 187 -4.92 -19.49 16.03
N THR A 188 -4.08 -19.56 15.01
CA THR A 188 -4.47 -19.62 13.60
C THR A 188 -3.89 -20.89 12.96
N PRO A 189 -4.48 -21.43 11.88
CA PRO A 189 -4.03 -22.69 11.31
C PRO A 189 -2.55 -22.69 10.85
N THR A 190 -2.04 -21.54 10.43
CA THR A 190 -0.71 -21.38 9.82
C THR A 190 0.32 -20.83 10.80
N ASP A 191 -0.10 -20.23 11.92
CA ASP A 191 0.74 -19.40 12.81
C ASP A 191 1.54 -18.32 12.04
N GLU A 192 0.96 -17.83 10.94
CA GLU A 192 1.46 -16.71 10.17
C GLU A 192 0.62 -15.46 10.43
N ARG A 193 1.27 -14.30 10.39
CA ARG A 193 0.62 -13.00 10.47
C ARG A 193 1.06 -12.15 9.29
N HIS A 194 0.21 -12.08 8.28
CA HIS A 194 0.30 -11.11 7.20
C HIS A 194 -0.18 -9.76 7.74
N CYS A 195 0.76 -8.88 8.08
CA CYS A 195 0.53 -7.51 8.50
C CYS A 195 0.47 -6.61 7.27
N VAL A 196 -0.73 -6.22 6.86
CA VAL A 196 -0.98 -5.56 5.57
C VAL A 196 -1.37 -4.10 5.80
N ASN A 197 -0.94 -3.18 4.93
CA ASN A 197 -1.45 -1.82 4.94
C ASN A 197 -2.91 -1.80 4.45
N SER A 198 -3.81 -1.17 5.21
CA SER A 198 -5.20 -1.00 4.79
C SER A 198 -5.32 -0.24 3.48
N VAL A 199 -4.49 0.79 3.26
CA VAL A 199 -4.49 1.56 2.01
C VAL A 199 -4.16 0.71 0.77
N SER A 200 -3.41 -0.38 0.94
CA SER A 200 -3.10 -1.31 -0.15
C SER A 200 -4.26 -2.23 -0.52
N LEU A 201 -5.36 -2.18 0.23
CA LEU A 201 -6.51 -3.05 0.07
C LEU A 201 -7.75 -2.27 -0.37
N ARG A 202 -8.70 -2.99 -0.96
CA ARG A 202 -10.07 -2.55 -1.23
C ARG A 202 -11.00 -3.71 -0.94
N PHE A 203 -12.02 -3.48 -0.13
CA PHE A 203 -12.96 -4.53 0.25
C PHE A 203 -14.14 -4.61 -0.73
N THR A 204 -14.50 -5.83 -1.12
CA THR A 204 -15.70 -6.14 -1.90
C THR A 204 -16.58 -7.11 -1.12
N GLU A 205 -17.83 -6.73 -0.86
CA GLU A 205 -18.81 -7.59 -0.23
C GLU A 205 -19.29 -8.67 -1.21
N ASP A 206 -19.30 -9.93 -0.77
CA ASP A 206 -19.92 -11.04 -1.51
C ASP A 206 -21.45 -10.95 -1.39
N THR A 207 -22.04 -10.02 -2.14
CA THR A 207 -23.49 -9.79 -2.24
C THR A 207 -24.18 -10.70 -3.26
N SER A 208 -23.73 -11.95 -3.40
CA SER A 208 -24.33 -12.97 -4.28
C SER A 208 -25.77 -13.38 -3.89
N ALA A 209 -26.49 -12.57 -3.12
CA ALA A 209 -27.90 -12.72 -2.79
C ALA A 209 -28.79 -11.51 -3.13
N VAL A 210 -28.28 -10.37 -3.67
CA VAL A 210 -29.16 -9.26 -4.10
C VAL A 210 -28.63 -8.55 -5.35
N LYS A 211 -28.74 -9.22 -6.50
CA LYS A 211 -28.97 -8.55 -7.79
C LYS A 211 -30.04 -9.34 -8.54
N ASN A 212 -31.31 -9.05 -8.22
CA ASN A 212 -32.41 -9.41 -9.11
C ASN A 212 -32.74 -8.17 -9.97
N PRO A 213 -32.36 -8.12 -11.25
CA PRO A 213 -32.65 -6.99 -12.11
C PRO A 213 -34.03 -7.19 -12.75
N GLN A 214 -35.13 -6.90 -12.05
CA GLN A 214 -36.48 -6.89 -12.65
C GLN A 214 -37.50 -6.10 -11.80
N SER A 215 -37.84 -4.89 -12.25
CA SER A 215 -39.20 -4.31 -12.25
C SER A 215 -39.14 -2.81 -12.60
N LYS A 216 -38.98 -2.52 -13.89
CA LYS A 216 -39.58 -1.32 -14.47
C LYS A 216 -40.78 -1.83 -15.25
N ALA A 217 -41.94 -1.79 -14.60
CA ALA A 217 -43.25 -1.89 -15.25
C ALA A 217 -43.68 -0.48 -15.65
#